data_AF-A0A4R7JGM5-F1
#
_entry.id   AF-A0A4R7JGM5-F1
#
_cell.length_a   1.000
_cell.length_b   1.000
_cell.length_c   1.000
_cell.angle_alpha   90.00
_cell.angle_beta   90.00
_cell.angle_gamma   90.00
#
_symmetry.space_group_name_H-M   'P 1'
#
loop_
_entity.id
_entity.type
_entity.pdbx_description
1 polymer ?
#
loop_
_entity_poly.entity_id
_entity_poly.type
_entity_poly.pdbx_seq_one_letter_code
_entity_poly.pdbx_strand_id
1 'polypeptide(L)'
;MILQVDAGNTRIHWRLVEIDASQAPIVRGRGHVDHGTVPDPVGREAITGMELACVAGEDVIDALRRAFNGTAGVPVLEARTEAVACGVSNSYAEPEKMGVDRWLAMIAAYNHYPGGVIIVDAGTAVTVDYVDSLGHHLGGYILPGLNLMAQALGRNTARVRGGAGDFGSPVPGCSTAECVNHGIAWIWSSAAERLRHDQHNYGLNTIVVTGGDAEFMADLLGGAAVIEPDLVFRGMDLVFADTEPRSGLRG
;
A
#
# COMPACT_ATOMS: atom_id res chain seq x y z
N MET A 1 17.01 -14.30 8.81
CA MET A 1 16.35 -13.36 7.86
C MET A 1 14.98 -12.99 8.39
N ILE A 2 14.43 -11.85 8.02
CA ILE A 2 13.10 -11.40 8.45
C ILE A 2 12.16 -11.47 7.24
N LEU A 3 11.00 -12.10 7.44
CA LEU A 3 9.91 -12.07 6.46
C LEU A 3 9.03 -10.86 6.75
N GLN A 4 8.97 -9.92 5.82
CA GLN A 4 8.01 -8.82 5.88
C GLN A 4 6.80 -9.17 5.03
N VAL A 5 5.62 -9.01 5.59
CA VAL A 5 4.34 -9.36 4.96
C VAL A 5 3.41 -8.16 5.01
N ASP A 6 2.85 -7.81 3.86
CA ASP A 6 1.73 -6.88 3.71
C ASP A 6 0.51 -7.68 3.24
N ALA A 7 -0.40 -7.94 4.16
CA ALA A 7 -1.57 -8.78 3.98
C ALA A 7 -2.83 -7.92 3.75
N GLY A 8 -3.18 -7.76 2.47
CA GLY A 8 -4.40 -7.09 2.04
C GLY A 8 -5.60 -8.03 1.84
N ASN A 9 -6.73 -7.43 1.49
CA ASN A 9 -8.00 -8.14 1.26
C ASN A 9 -8.06 -8.97 -0.03
N THR A 10 -7.11 -8.78 -0.95
CA THR A 10 -7.09 -9.48 -2.25
C THR A 10 -5.79 -10.21 -2.49
N ARG A 11 -4.66 -9.63 -2.06
CA ARG A 11 -3.32 -10.18 -2.23
C ARG A 11 -2.54 -10.02 -0.94
N ILE A 12 -1.58 -10.92 -0.76
CA ILE A 12 -0.55 -10.83 0.27
C ILE A 12 0.77 -10.61 -0.45
N HIS A 13 1.35 -9.44 -0.25
CA HIS A 13 2.69 -9.11 -0.71
C HIS A 13 3.69 -9.50 0.37
N TRP A 14 4.87 -9.95 -0.06
CA TRP A 14 5.92 -10.30 0.88
C TRP A 14 7.29 -9.95 0.32
N ARG A 15 8.22 -9.69 1.22
CA ARG A 15 9.65 -9.68 0.91
C ARG A 15 10.46 -10.30 2.05
N LEU A 16 11.55 -10.94 1.67
CA LEU A 16 12.53 -11.50 2.59
C LEU A 16 13.69 -10.52 2.70
N VAL A 17 13.98 -10.06 3.90
CA VAL A 17 15.05 -9.11 4.16
C VAL A 17 16.10 -9.70 5.10
N GLU A 18 17.34 -9.34 4.82
CA GLU A 18 18.47 -9.51 5.74
C GLU A 18 18.85 -8.14 6.27
N ILE A 19 19.01 -8.01 7.58
CA ILE A 19 19.43 -6.75 8.18
C ILE A 19 20.95 -6.77 8.23
N ASP A 20 21.58 -5.81 7.57
CA ASP A 20 23.04 -5.70 7.58
C ASP A 20 23.56 -4.99 8.84
N ALA A 21 24.89 -4.88 8.94
CA ALA A 21 25.55 -4.22 10.07
C ALA A 21 25.20 -2.72 10.20
N SER A 22 24.70 -2.09 9.12
CA SER A 22 24.21 -0.70 9.12
C SER A 22 22.71 -0.59 9.46
N GLN A 23 22.06 -1.71 9.78
CA GLN A 23 20.62 -1.84 10.00
C GLN A 23 19.78 -1.56 8.75
N ALA A 24 20.40 -1.53 7.56
CA ALA A 24 19.69 -1.39 6.31
C ALA A 24 19.13 -2.76 5.88
N PRO A 25 17.86 -2.84 5.46
CA PRO A 25 17.28 -4.07 4.97
C PRO A 25 17.78 -4.36 3.55
N ILE A 26 18.44 -5.50 3.38
CA ILE A 26 18.84 -6.05 2.08
C ILE A 26 17.77 -7.04 1.62
N VAL A 27 17.07 -6.70 0.54
CA VAL A 27 16.02 -7.56 -0.03
C VAL A 27 16.66 -8.79 -0.70
N ARG A 28 16.36 -9.99 -0.19
CA ARG A 28 16.80 -11.29 -0.71
C ARG A 28 15.78 -11.98 -1.60
N GLY A 29 14.50 -11.60 -1.46
CA GLY A 29 13.42 -12.11 -2.29
C GLY A 29 12.16 -11.29 -2.11
N ARG A 30 11.27 -11.32 -3.09
CA ARG A 30 9.96 -10.67 -3.04
C ARG A 30 8.95 -11.45 -3.87
N GLY A 31 7.69 -11.30 -3.54
CA GLY A 31 6.60 -11.89 -4.30
C GLY A 31 5.25 -11.47 -3.78
N HIS A 32 4.21 -12.06 -4.36
CA HIS A 32 2.85 -11.96 -3.87
C HIS A 32 2.13 -13.29 -4.04
N VAL A 33 1.09 -13.50 -3.25
CA VAL A 33 0.17 -14.63 -3.38
C VAL A 33 -1.26 -14.10 -3.25
N ASP A 34 -2.24 -14.87 -3.73
CA ASP A 34 -3.64 -14.54 -3.52
C ASP A 34 -4.00 -14.62 -2.04
N HIS A 35 -4.94 -13.79 -1.60
CA HIS A 35 -5.48 -13.84 -0.26
C HIS A 35 -5.91 -15.26 0.12
N GLY A 36 -5.58 -15.69 1.35
CA GLY A 36 -5.82 -17.05 1.85
C GLY A 36 -4.71 -18.05 1.49
N THR A 37 -3.73 -17.66 0.68
CA THR A 37 -2.54 -18.48 0.40
C THR A 37 -1.37 -18.04 1.29
N VAL A 38 -0.61 -19.01 1.81
CA VAL A 38 0.59 -18.72 2.61
C VAL A 38 1.79 -18.50 1.67
N PRO A 39 2.56 -17.41 1.80
CA PRO A 39 3.82 -17.25 1.09
C PRO A 39 4.79 -18.39 1.34
N ASP A 40 5.52 -18.81 0.30
CA ASP A 40 6.57 -19.83 0.40
C ASP A 40 7.88 -19.36 -0.25
N PRO A 41 8.61 -18.44 0.40
CA PRO A 41 9.86 -17.92 -0.14
C PRO A 41 10.97 -18.97 -0.13
N VAL A 42 11.82 -18.96 -1.16
CA VAL A 42 13.08 -19.73 -1.15
C VAL A 42 13.92 -19.28 0.05
N GLY A 43 14.41 -20.22 0.86
CA GLY A 43 15.14 -19.93 2.09
C GLY A 43 14.24 -19.72 3.32
N ARG A 44 12.99 -20.18 3.27
CA ARG A 44 12.01 -20.15 4.39
C ARG A 44 12.62 -20.64 5.70
N GLU A 45 13.39 -21.72 5.65
CA GLU A 45 14.11 -22.33 6.77
C GLU A 45 15.09 -21.39 7.50
N ALA A 46 15.54 -20.30 6.88
CA ALA A 46 16.43 -19.30 7.48
C ALA A 46 15.68 -18.04 7.97
N ILE A 47 14.34 -18.07 7.98
CA ILE A 47 13.51 -17.02 8.58
C ILE A 47 13.57 -17.15 10.11
N THR A 48 13.94 -16.05 10.76
CA THR A 48 14.10 -15.93 12.21
C THR A 48 13.14 -14.92 12.82
N GLY A 49 12.37 -14.21 12.00
CA GLY A 49 11.39 -13.20 12.41
C GLY A 49 10.36 -12.95 11.31
N MET A 50 9.15 -12.54 11.71
CA MET A 50 8.14 -12.04 10.80
C MET A 50 7.66 -10.67 11.25
N GLU A 51 7.60 -9.72 10.33
CA GLU A 51 6.97 -8.41 10.50
C GLU A 51 5.73 -8.38 9.61
N LEU A 52 4.60 -7.95 10.16
CA LEU A 52 3.29 -8.10 9.53
C LEU A 52 2.54 -6.77 9.55
N ALA A 53 2.20 -6.26 8.38
CA ALA A 53 1.12 -5.31 8.18
C ALA A 53 -0.11 -6.10 7.69
N CYS A 54 -1.25 -5.99 8.36
CA CYS A 54 -2.45 -6.73 7.99
C CYS A 54 -3.68 -5.85 8.10
N VAL A 55 -4.41 -5.72 6.99
CA VAL A 55 -5.75 -5.11 6.92
C VAL A 55 -6.83 -6.12 6.54
N ALA A 56 -6.44 -7.39 6.45
CA ALA A 56 -7.33 -8.53 6.27
C ALA A 56 -7.90 -9.02 7.62
N GLY A 57 -8.70 -10.10 7.58
CA GLY A 57 -9.26 -10.71 8.78
C GLY A 57 -8.20 -11.41 9.66
N GLU A 58 -8.54 -11.59 10.93
CA GLU A 58 -7.73 -12.33 11.93
C GLU A 58 -7.38 -13.76 11.49
N ASP A 59 -8.22 -14.37 10.65
CA ASP A 59 -7.99 -15.69 10.08
C ASP A 59 -6.71 -15.75 9.22
N VAL A 60 -6.37 -14.66 8.53
CA VAL A 60 -5.13 -14.54 7.74
C VAL A 60 -3.92 -14.45 8.66
N ILE A 61 -4.00 -13.63 9.70
CA ILE A 61 -2.93 -13.47 10.71
C ILE A 61 -2.63 -14.83 11.35
N ASP A 62 -3.68 -15.52 11.77
CA ASP A 62 -3.60 -16.85 12.36
C ASP A 62 -3.03 -17.90 11.40
N ALA A 63 -3.40 -17.85 10.11
CA ALA A 63 -2.84 -18.74 9.10
C ALA A 63 -1.34 -18.50 8.89
N LEU A 64 -0.91 -17.24 8.78
CA LEU A 64 0.49 -16.86 8.67
C LEU A 64 1.27 -17.29 9.92
N ARG A 65 0.76 -16.99 11.11
CA ARG A 65 1.35 -17.44 12.37
C ARG A 65 1.53 -18.96 12.36
N ARG A 66 0.48 -19.75 12.12
CA ARG A 66 0.58 -21.22 12.06
C ARG A 66 1.62 -21.71 11.06
N ALA A 67 1.72 -21.08 9.90
CA ALA A 67 2.62 -21.54 8.86
C ALA A 67 4.11 -21.24 9.14
N PHE A 68 4.40 -20.21 9.93
CA PHE A 68 5.79 -19.83 10.27
C PHE A 68 6.17 -20.16 11.72
N ASN A 69 5.24 -20.65 12.53
CA ASN A 69 5.45 -20.99 13.94
C ASN A 69 5.87 -22.47 14.15
N GLY A 70 6.91 -22.93 13.44
CA GLY A 70 7.45 -24.31 13.57
C GLY A 70 8.01 -24.65 14.98
N THR A 71 8.89 -25.65 15.09
CA THR A 71 9.36 -26.21 16.38
C THR A 71 10.10 -25.24 17.32
N ALA A 72 10.65 -24.12 16.83
CA ALA A 72 11.27 -23.07 17.65
C ALA A 72 10.42 -21.79 17.79
N GLY A 73 9.36 -21.66 17.00
CA GLY A 73 8.53 -20.44 16.88
C GLY A 73 9.27 -19.25 16.28
N VAL A 74 8.76 -18.70 15.17
CA VAL A 74 9.25 -17.42 14.63
C VAL A 74 8.47 -16.31 15.32
N PRO A 75 9.14 -15.33 15.99
CA PRO A 75 8.45 -14.19 16.56
C PRO A 75 7.75 -13.39 15.45
N VAL A 76 6.49 -13.04 15.70
CA VAL A 76 5.65 -12.26 14.79
C VAL A 76 5.39 -10.90 15.41
N LEU A 77 5.89 -9.85 14.75
CA LEU A 77 5.62 -8.47 15.09
C LEU A 77 4.56 -7.92 14.14
N GLU A 78 3.48 -7.39 14.72
CA GLU A 78 2.43 -6.73 13.95
C GLU A 78 2.58 -5.22 14.02
N ALA A 79 2.53 -4.59 12.86
CA ALA A 79 2.48 -3.14 12.77
C ALA A 79 1.14 -2.66 13.32
N ARG A 80 1.16 -1.55 14.04
CA ARG A 80 -0.03 -0.93 14.61
C ARG A 80 -0.10 0.52 14.17
N THR A 81 -1.32 0.99 13.93
CA THR A 81 -1.55 2.41 13.70
C THR A 81 -1.59 3.13 15.04
N GLU A 82 -0.84 4.22 15.13
CA GLU A 82 -0.68 5.00 16.37
C GLU A 82 -1.08 6.46 16.13
N ALA A 83 -1.22 7.22 17.22
CA ALA A 83 -1.50 8.66 17.13
C ALA A 83 -0.32 9.43 16.52
N VAL A 84 0.92 9.03 16.84
CA VAL A 84 2.15 9.63 16.32
C VAL A 84 3.22 8.54 16.23
N ALA A 85 3.88 8.43 15.08
CA ALA A 85 5.06 7.57 14.91
C ALA A 85 5.97 8.14 13.82
N CYS A 86 7.28 7.96 13.98
CA CYS A 86 8.29 8.33 12.98
C CYS A 86 8.12 9.77 12.42
N GLY A 87 7.76 10.71 13.29
CA GLY A 87 7.57 12.12 12.91
C GLY A 87 6.26 12.44 12.19
N VAL A 88 5.34 11.48 12.03
CA VAL A 88 4.01 11.69 11.45
C VAL A 88 2.95 11.64 12.54
N SER A 89 1.97 12.57 12.53
CA SER A 89 0.81 12.55 13.40
C SER A 89 -0.46 12.16 12.64
N ASN A 90 -1.28 11.29 13.23
CA ASN A 90 -2.52 10.79 12.65
C ASN A 90 -3.69 11.77 12.88
N SER A 91 -4.50 12.00 11.86
CA SER A 91 -5.71 12.85 11.92
C SER A 91 -6.97 12.15 12.42
N TYR A 92 -6.98 10.81 12.48
CA TYR A 92 -8.13 10.08 12.99
C TYR A 92 -8.27 10.32 14.49
N ALA A 93 -9.50 10.59 14.94
CA ALA A 93 -9.81 10.70 16.37
C ALA A 93 -9.54 9.38 17.13
N GLU A 94 -9.70 8.25 16.43
CA GLU A 94 -9.40 6.89 16.87
C GLU A 94 -8.35 6.32 15.90
N PRO A 95 -7.04 6.54 16.14
CA PRO A 95 -5.97 6.17 15.22
C PRO A 95 -6.00 4.70 14.79
N GLU A 96 -6.39 3.79 15.69
CA GLU A 96 -6.49 2.35 15.45
C GLU A 96 -7.51 1.97 14.37
N LYS A 97 -8.42 2.88 13.98
CA LYS A 97 -9.38 2.65 12.89
C LYS A 97 -8.79 2.90 11.50
N MET A 98 -7.60 3.48 11.42
CA MET A 98 -6.91 3.67 10.14
C MET A 98 -6.17 2.39 9.76
N GLY A 99 -6.34 1.99 8.50
CA GLY A 99 -5.61 0.86 7.91
C GLY A 99 -4.11 1.03 8.09
N VAL A 100 -3.46 -0.02 8.58
CA VAL A 100 -2.03 -0.01 8.90
C VAL A 100 -1.16 0.16 7.64
N ASP A 101 -1.64 -0.33 6.50
CA ASP A 101 -1.04 -0.11 5.18
C ASP A 101 -0.91 1.39 4.84
N ARG A 102 -1.99 2.16 4.99
CA ARG A 102 -2.00 3.63 4.80
C ARG A 102 -1.07 4.31 5.78
N TRP A 103 -1.10 3.89 7.04
CA TRP A 103 -0.24 4.46 8.08
C TRP A 103 1.24 4.30 7.76
N LEU A 104 1.66 3.09 7.37
CA LEU A 104 3.03 2.78 6.99
C LEU A 104 3.45 3.51 5.71
N ALA A 105 2.56 3.60 4.71
CA ALA A 105 2.83 4.33 3.48
C ALA A 105 3.07 5.83 3.73
N MET A 106 2.27 6.46 4.61
CA MET A 106 2.48 7.85 5.02
C MET A 106 3.80 8.06 5.75
N ILE A 107 4.13 7.18 6.70
CA ILE A 107 5.42 7.22 7.42
C ILE A 107 6.58 7.15 6.44
N ALA A 108 6.54 6.20 5.51
CA ALA A 108 7.59 6.05 4.50
C ALA A 108 7.73 7.29 3.62
N ALA A 109 6.61 7.80 3.10
CA ALA A 109 6.59 8.93 2.19
C ALA A 109 7.10 10.20 2.88
N TYR A 110 6.61 10.52 4.08
CA TYR A 110 7.05 11.70 4.82
C TYR A 110 8.55 11.69 5.14
N ASN A 111 9.08 10.53 5.57
CA ASN A 111 10.48 10.42 5.94
C ASN A 111 11.43 10.39 4.72
N HIS A 112 10.92 10.14 3.52
CA HIS A 112 11.73 10.09 2.30
C HIS A 112 11.62 11.36 1.44
N TYR A 113 10.46 12.02 1.43
CA TYR A 113 10.16 13.14 0.55
C TYR A 113 9.95 14.44 1.34
N PRO A 114 10.86 15.42 1.23
CA PRO A 114 10.74 16.67 1.96
C PRO A 114 9.65 17.58 1.35
N GLY A 115 9.08 18.46 2.18
CA GLY A 115 8.17 19.52 1.72
C GLY A 115 6.69 19.12 1.62
N GLY A 116 6.29 18.06 2.34
CA GLY A 116 4.92 17.56 2.31
C GLY A 116 4.64 16.70 1.07
N VAL A 117 3.73 15.74 1.23
CA VAL A 117 3.54 14.65 0.27
C VAL A 117 2.08 14.24 0.17
N ILE A 118 1.65 13.93 -1.05
CA ILE A 118 0.41 13.21 -1.34
C ILE A 118 0.78 11.77 -1.62
N ILE A 119 0.15 10.82 -0.94
CA ILE A 119 0.35 9.40 -1.13
C ILE A 119 -0.88 8.86 -1.84
N VAL A 120 -0.68 8.12 -2.93
CA VAL A 120 -1.74 7.43 -3.66
C VAL A 120 -1.40 5.94 -3.74
N ASP A 121 -2.10 5.09 -3.00
CA ASP A 121 -2.01 3.64 -3.20
C ASP A 121 -3.08 3.22 -4.20
N ALA A 122 -2.67 2.91 -5.43
CA ALA A 122 -3.53 2.51 -6.52
C ALA A 122 -3.63 0.97 -6.59
N GLY A 123 -4.52 0.39 -5.79
CA GLY A 123 -4.78 -1.06 -5.75
C GLY A 123 -6.26 -1.43 -5.93
N THR A 124 -6.69 -2.53 -5.29
CA THR A 124 -8.11 -2.97 -5.31
C THR A 124 -9.07 -1.85 -4.88
N ALA A 125 -8.70 -1.15 -3.81
CA ALA A 125 -9.19 0.17 -3.50
C ALA A 125 -8.04 1.15 -3.78
N VAL A 126 -8.38 2.41 -4.06
CA VAL A 126 -7.42 3.49 -4.12
C VAL A 126 -7.50 4.27 -2.83
N THR A 127 -6.37 4.48 -2.16
CA THR A 127 -6.30 5.40 -1.01
C THR A 127 -5.52 6.64 -1.43
N VAL A 128 -5.92 7.79 -0.88
CA VAL A 128 -5.20 9.05 -1.06
C VAL A 128 -5.02 9.66 0.31
N ASP A 129 -3.80 9.98 0.68
CA ASP A 129 -3.47 10.58 1.98
C ASP A 129 -2.57 11.80 1.79
N TYR A 130 -2.81 12.85 2.59
CA TYR A 130 -2.08 14.12 2.50
C TYR A 130 -1.29 14.33 3.79
N VAL A 131 0.03 14.49 3.72
CA VAL A 131 0.88 14.80 4.88
C VAL A 131 1.61 16.11 4.63
N ASP A 132 1.45 17.07 5.54
CA ASP A 132 2.12 18.37 5.41
C ASP A 132 3.62 18.30 5.71
N SER A 133 4.33 19.41 5.53
CA SER A 133 5.78 19.49 5.77
C SER A 133 6.20 19.35 7.23
N LEU A 134 5.25 19.38 8.17
CA LEU A 134 5.47 19.21 9.61
C LEU A 134 5.12 17.79 10.08
N GLY A 135 4.69 16.92 9.16
CA GLY A 135 4.29 15.55 9.47
C GLY A 135 2.85 15.41 9.92
N HIS A 136 2.01 16.45 9.78
CA HIS A 136 0.59 16.30 10.07
C HIS A 136 -0.12 15.63 8.90
N HIS A 137 -0.71 14.47 9.16
CA HIS A 137 -1.71 13.91 8.26
C HIS A 137 -2.92 14.87 8.22
N LEU A 138 -3.27 15.38 7.04
CA LEU A 138 -4.38 16.32 6.83
C LEU A 138 -5.72 15.60 6.58
N GLY A 139 -5.70 14.27 6.50
CA GLY A 139 -6.81 13.45 6.07
C GLY A 139 -6.59 12.85 4.69
N GLY A 140 -7.61 12.17 4.18
CA GLY A 140 -7.50 11.39 2.96
C GLY A 140 -8.83 10.85 2.44
N TYR A 141 -8.74 10.05 1.38
CA TYR A 141 -9.87 9.46 0.67
C TYR A 141 -9.66 7.95 0.48
N ILE A 142 -10.78 7.22 0.38
CA ILE A 142 -10.81 5.83 -0.07
C ILE A 142 -11.78 5.78 -1.26
N LEU A 143 -11.29 5.35 -2.41
CA LEU A 143 -12.00 5.27 -3.68
C LEU A 143 -11.98 3.83 -4.20
N PRO A 144 -12.93 3.42 -5.04
CA PRO A 144 -12.87 2.12 -5.67
C PRO A 144 -11.77 2.07 -6.75
N GLY A 145 -11.03 0.96 -6.81
CA GLY A 145 -10.07 0.68 -7.88
C GLY A 145 -10.73 0.46 -9.24
N LEU A 146 -9.94 0.43 -10.32
CA LEU A 146 -10.42 0.23 -11.70
C LEU A 146 -11.31 -1.02 -11.81
N ASN A 147 -10.76 -2.15 -11.37
CA ASN A 147 -11.44 -3.44 -11.42
C ASN A 147 -12.66 -3.50 -10.50
N LEU A 148 -12.60 -2.83 -9.34
CA LEU A 148 -13.72 -2.80 -8.40
C LEU A 148 -14.92 -2.03 -8.98
N MET A 149 -14.69 -0.89 -9.64
CA MET A 149 -15.76 -0.15 -10.33
C MET A 149 -16.38 -0.97 -11.46
N ALA A 150 -15.55 -1.60 -12.30
CA ALA A 150 -16.03 -2.45 -13.39
C ALA A 150 -16.87 -3.64 -12.87
N GLN A 151 -16.41 -4.29 -11.80
CA GLN A 151 -17.12 -5.40 -11.16
C GLN A 151 -18.44 -4.95 -10.52
N ALA A 152 -18.46 -3.78 -9.87
CA ALA A 152 -19.66 -3.23 -9.25
C ALA A 152 -20.77 -2.98 -10.28
N LEU A 153 -20.42 -2.43 -11.45
CA LEU A 153 -21.37 -2.25 -12.57
C LEU A 153 -21.83 -3.60 -13.15
N GLY A 154 -20.89 -4.53 -13.39
CA GLY A 154 -21.19 -5.83 -13.96
C GLY A 154 -22.07 -6.73 -13.09
N ARG A 155 -21.94 -6.64 -11.76
CA ARG A 155 -22.74 -7.42 -10.80
C ARG A 155 -24.14 -6.84 -10.58
N ASN A 156 -24.27 -5.51 -10.59
CA ASN A 156 -25.52 -4.84 -10.20
C ASN A 156 -26.37 -4.39 -11.39
N THR A 157 -25.99 -4.73 -12.62
CA THR A 157 -26.74 -4.38 -13.81
C THR A 157 -26.86 -5.56 -14.78
N ALA A 158 -28.00 -5.68 -15.45
CA ALA A 158 -28.25 -6.81 -16.35
C ALA A 158 -27.49 -6.73 -17.70
N ARG A 159 -27.10 -5.52 -18.12
CA ARG A 159 -26.54 -5.26 -19.47
C ARG A 159 -25.29 -4.37 -19.49
N VAL A 160 -24.82 -3.85 -18.34
CA VAL A 160 -23.67 -2.94 -18.29
C VAL A 160 -22.45 -3.73 -17.83
N ARG A 161 -21.65 -4.18 -18.81
CA ARG A 161 -20.40 -4.89 -18.56
C ARG A 161 -19.28 -4.17 -19.30
N GLY A 162 -18.21 -3.85 -18.58
CA GLY A 162 -16.96 -3.40 -19.20
C GLY A 162 -16.24 -4.55 -19.92
N GLY A 163 -15.33 -4.18 -20.82
CA GLY A 163 -14.33 -5.11 -21.36
C GLY A 163 -13.13 -5.21 -20.42
N ALA A 164 -12.50 -6.37 -20.31
CA ALA A 164 -11.30 -6.53 -19.50
C ALA A 164 -10.14 -5.70 -20.08
N GLY A 165 -9.52 -4.85 -19.26
CA GLY A 165 -8.16 -4.35 -19.48
C GLY A 165 -7.96 -3.17 -20.43
N ASP A 166 -9.01 -2.52 -20.94
CA ASP A 166 -8.87 -1.31 -21.74
C ASP A 166 -9.49 -0.10 -21.04
N PHE A 167 -8.75 0.52 -20.12
CA PHE A 167 -9.11 1.79 -19.47
C PHE A 167 -8.42 2.99 -20.14
N GLY A 168 -7.98 2.84 -21.40
CA GLY A 168 -6.98 3.73 -22.00
C GLY A 168 -7.46 5.11 -22.43
N SER A 169 -8.76 5.41 -22.35
CA SER A 169 -9.29 6.67 -22.88
C SER A 169 -10.45 7.24 -22.06
N PRO A 170 -10.39 8.52 -21.66
CA PRO A 170 -11.51 9.20 -20.99
C PRO A 170 -12.51 9.85 -21.98
N VAL A 171 -12.46 9.53 -23.28
CA VAL A 171 -13.36 10.10 -24.30
C VAL A 171 -14.75 9.45 -24.26
N PRO A 172 -15.82 10.11 -24.75
CA PRO A 172 -17.14 9.48 -24.82
C PRO A 172 -17.12 8.14 -25.58
N GLY A 173 -17.66 7.08 -24.96
CA GLY A 173 -17.76 5.75 -25.56
C GLY A 173 -18.92 5.61 -26.54
N CYS A 174 -18.77 4.72 -27.52
CA CYS A 174 -19.75 4.41 -28.57
C CYS A 174 -20.35 2.99 -28.45
N SER A 175 -19.94 2.23 -27.43
CA SER A 175 -20.52 0.94 -27.06
C SER A 175 -20.71 0.86 -25.54
N THR A 176 -21.56 -0.04 -25.04
CA THR A 176 -21.75 -0.18 -23.57
C THR A 176 -20.44 -0.48 -22.84
N ALA A 177 -19.56 -1.31 -23.43
CA ALA A 177 -18.27 -1.62 -22.86
C ALA A 177 -17.35 -0.40 -22.82
N GLU A 178 -17.30 0.39 -23.90
CA GLU A 178 -16.56 1.66 -23.94
C GLU A 178 -17.14 2.67 -22.95
N CYS A 179 -18.46 2.84 -22.87
CA CYS A 179 -19.08 3.76 -21.91
C CYS A 179 -18.70 3.45 -20.46
N VAL A 180 -18.58 2.15 -20.11
CA VAL A 180 -18.12 1.72 -18.79
C VAL A 180 -16.64 2.03 -18.60
N ASN A 181 -15.80 1.55 -19.51
CA ASN A 181 -14.36 1.63 -19.36
C ASN A 181 -13.86 3.08 -19.44
N HIS A 182 -14.38 3.87 -20.38
CA HIS A 182 -14.05 5.28 -20.51
C HIS A 182 -14.64 6.12 -19.36
N GLY A 183 -15.81 5.75 -18.84
CA GLY A 183 -16.35 6.38 -17.63
C GLY A 183 -15.45 6.17 -16.41
N ILE A 184 -14.89 4.97 -16.25
CA ILE A 184 -13.89 4.66 -15.22
C ILE A 184 -12.62 5.49 -15.43
N ALA A 185 -12.08 5.52 -16.66
CA ALA A 185 -10.91 6.33 -17.01
C ALA A 185 -11.13 7.82 -16.78
N TRP A 186 -12.34 8.32 -17.07
CA TRP A 186 -12.75 9.71 -16.84
C TRP A 186 -12.76 10.08 -15.35
N ILE A 187 -13.25 9.19 -14.48
CA ILE A 187 -13.20 9.37 -13.02
C ILE A 187 -11.74 9.45 -12.55
N TRP A 188 -10.88 8.53 -12.97
CA TRP A 188 -9.47 8.52 -12.57
C TRP A 188 -8.68 9.72 -13.12
N SER A 189 -8.97 10.14 -14.35
CA SER A 189 -8.39 11.37 -14.93
C SER A 189 -8.77 12.60 -14.10
N SER A 190 -10.04 12.67 -13.69
CA SER A 190 -10.54 13.75 -12.82
C SER A 190 -9.88 13.70 -11.43
N ALA A 191 -9.63 12.51 -10.88
CA ALA A 191 -8.90 12.35 -9.64
C ALA A 191 -7.44 12.84 -9.79
N ALA A 192 -6.74 12.50 -10.87
CA ALA A 192 -5.39 12.98 -11.15
C ALA A 192 -5.34 14.51 -11.28
N GLU A 193 -6.32 15.12 -11.96
CA GLU A 193 -6.46 16.59 -12.01
C GLU A 193 -6.65 17.19 -10.61
N ARG A 194 -7.50 16.57 -9.79
CA ARG A 194 -7.73 17.01 -8.42
C ARG A 194 -6.48 16.91 -7.56
N LEU A 195 -5.71 15.82 -7.68
CA LEU A 195 -4.45 15.63 -6.95
C LEU A 195 -3.44 16.73 -7.28
N ARG A 196 -3.30 17.09 -8.56
CA ARG A 196 -2.43 18.22 -8.98
C ARG A 196 -2.91 19.55 -8.39
N HIS A 197 -4.21 19.78 -8.37
CA HIS A 197 -4.78 20.98 -7.78
C HIS A 197 -4.53 21.04 -6.26
N ASP A 198 -4.77 19.93 -5.56
CA ASP A 198 -4.57 19.82 -4.11
C ASP A 198 -3.08 19.93 -3.74
N GLN A 199 -2.17 19.38 -4.56
CA GLN A 199 -0.72 19.55 -4.39
C GLN A 199 -0.33 21.02 -4.32
N HIS A 200 -0.85 21.83 -5.26
CA HIS A 200 -0.61 23.27 -5.26
C HIS A 200 -1.28 23.98 -4.07
N ASN A 201 -2.55 23.69 -3.81
CA ASN A 201 -3.34 24.38 -2.78
C ASN A 201 -2.84 24.13 -1.35
N TYR A 202 -2.40 22.91 -1.06
CA TYR A 202 -1.87 22.54 0.25
C TYR A 202 -0.36 22.78 0.36
N GLY A 203 0.29 23.28 -0.70
CA GLY A 203 1.73 23.54 -0.71
C GLY A 203 2.57 22.28 -0.54
N LEU A 204 2.10 21.15 -1.10
CA LEU A 204 2.78 19.86 -1.01
C LEU A 204 3.74 19.70 -2.17
N ASN A 205 4.92 19.15 -1.90
CA ASN A 205 6.00 19.10 -2.87
C ASN A 205 5.93 17.87 -3.79
N THR A 206 5.50 16.72 -3.27
CA THR A 206 5.60 15.45 -4.00
C THR A 206 4.29 14.69 -4.04
N ILE A 207 4.00 14.03 -5.17
CA ILE A 207 2.97 12.99 -5.26
C ILE A 207 3.69 11.66 -5.40
N VAL A 208 3.47 10.75 -4.46
CA VAL A 208 3.99 9.38 -4.47
C VAL A 208 2.85 8.44 -4.80
N VAL A 209 3.10 7.52 -5.73
CA VAL A 209 2.11 6.52 -6.15
C VAL A 209 2.68 5.12 -5.90
N THR A 210 1.86 4.24 -5.35
CA THR A 210 2.18 2.82 -5.17
C THR A 210 0.99 1.95 -5.58
N GLY A 211 1.08 0.64 -5.38
CA GLY A 211 0.02 -0.30 -5.73
C GLY A 211 0.13 -0.85 -7.16
N GLY A 212 -0.78 -1.78 -7.49
CA GLY A 212 -0.75 -2.51 -8.77
C GLY A 212 -1.10 -1.69 -10.01
N ASP A 213 -1.88 -0.61 -9.82
CA ASP A 213 -2.31 0.31 -10.87
C ASP A 213 -1.51 1.63 -10.84
N ALA A 214 -0.34 1.63 -10.18
CA ALA A 214 0.49 2.82 -9.97
C ALA A 214 0.94 3.50 -11.27
N GLU A 215 1.40 2.70 -12.25
CA GLU A 215 1.85 3.20 -13.56
C GLU A 215 0.71 3.94 -14.27
N PHE A 216 -0.50 3.38 -14.25
CA PHE A 216 -1.66 4.01 -14.88
C PHE A 216 -2.02 5.34 -14.20
N MET A 217 -1.98 5.40 -12.86
CA MET A 217 -2.19 6.67 -12.15
C MET A 217 -1.07 7.69 -12.42
N ALA A 218 0.19 7.25 -12.50
CA ALA A 218 1.33 8.12 -12.80
C ALA A 218 1.25 8.71 -14.23
N ASP A 219 0.80 7.92 -15.20
CA ASP A 219 0.53 8.37 -16.56
C ASP A 219 -0.56 9.45 -16.58
N LEU A 220 -1.66 9.27 -15.85
CA LEU A 220 -2.73 10.27 -15.73
C LEU A 220 -2.26 11.56 -15.02
N LEU A 221 -1.31 11.43 -14.10
CA LEU A 221 -0.65 12.55 -13.44
C LEU A 221 0.34 13.28 -14.36
N GLY A 222 0.64 12.74 -15.55
CA GLY A 222 1.52 13.36 -16.54
C GLY A 222 3.00 13.21 -16.19
N GLY A 223 3.38 12.13 -15.50
CA GLY A 223 4.75 11.88 -15.06
C GLY A 223 5.25 12.75 -13.90
N ALA A 224 4.34 13.52 -13.27
CA ALA A 224 4.65 14.36 -12.11
C ALA A 224 4.79 13.57 -10.79
N ALA A 225 4.43 12.28 -10.80
CA ALA A 225 4.44 11.42 -9.63
C ALA A 225 5.66 10.50 -9.58
N VAL A 226 6.09 10.16 -8.37
CA VAL A 226 7.14 9.18 -8.12
C VAL A 226 6.49 7.84 -7.78
N ILE A 227 6.87 6.78 -8.51
CA ILE A 227 6.35 5.43 -8.25
C ILE A 227 7.25 4.75 -7.21
N GLU A 228 6.64 4.27 -6.11
CA GLU A 228 7.31 3.59 -5.01
C GLU A 228 6.67 2.23 -4.73
N PRO A 229 7.08 1.14 -5.42
CA PRO A 229 6.41 -0.17 -5.31
C PRO A 229 6.49 -0.82 -3.92
N ASP A 230 7.53 -0.48 -3.14
CA ASP A 230 7.79 -1.07 -1.82
C ASP A 230 7.40 -0.11 -0.67
N LEU A 231 6.52 0.88 -0.91
CA LEU A 231 6.27 1.98 0.02
C LEU A 231 5.82 1.52 1.42
N VAL A 232 4.87 0.58 1.48
CA VAL A 232 4.39 0.00 2.76
C VAL A 232 5.54 -0.68 3.50
N PHE A 233 6.37 -1.46 2.79
CA PHE A 233 7.50 -2.14 3.40
C PHE A 233 8.59 -1.18 3.88
N ARG A 234 8.83 -0.06 3.18
CA ARG A 234 9.72 1.01 3.68
C ARG A 234 9.17 1.62 4.98
N GLY A 235 7.85 1.71 5.11
CA GLY A 235 7.21 2.14 6.35
C GLY A 235 7.46 1.14 7.48
N MET A 236 7.35 -0.15 7.18
CA MET A 236 7.69 -1.22 8.14
C MET A 236 9.14 -1.12 8.59
N ASP A 237 10.07 -0.81 7.70
CA ASP A 237 11.49 -0.67 8.07
C ASP A 237 11.73 0.43 9.10
N LEU A 238 11.00 1.55 8.98
CA LEU A 238 11.09 2.67 9.90
C LEU A 238 10.44 2.33 11.25
N VAL A 239 9.26 1.72 11.23
CA VAL A 239 8.51 1.37 12.45
C VAL A 239 9.21 0.27 13.24
N PHE A 240 9.81 -0.72 12.57
CA PHE A 240 10.45 -1.85 13.24
C PHE A 240 11.95 -1.68 13.48
N ALA A 241 12.56 -0.56 13.09
CA ALA A 241 14.02 -0.33 13.16
C ALA A 241 14.65 -0.70 14.52
N ASP A 242 13.97 -0.37 15.63
CA ASP A 242 14.45 -0.59 16.99
C ASP A 242 13.76 -1.77 17.72
N THR A 243 13.10 -2.66 16.98
CA THR A 243 12.37 -3.80 17.55
C THR A 243 13.14 -5.12 17.42
N GLU A 244 13.03 -6.02 18.40
CA GLU A 244 13.48 -7.42 18.25
C GLU A 244 12.57 -8.11 17.23
N PRO A 245 13.10 -8.69 16.13
CA PRO A 245 14.39 -9.37 16.06
C PRO A 245 15.50 -8.60 15.35
N ARG A 246 15.31 -7.32 15.00
CA ARG A 246 16.35 -6.48 14.37
C ARG A 246 17.46 -6.12 15.36
N SER A 247 17.12 -5.85 16.62
CA SER A 247 18.09 -5.50 17.67
C SER A 247 18.94 -6.68 18.16
N GLY A 248 18.47 -7.93 18.08
CA GLY A 248 19.21 -9.13 18.46
C GLY A 248 20.36 -9.50 17.51
N LEU A 249 20.45 -8.86 16.35
CA LEU A 249 21.58 -8.97 15.40
C LEU A 249 22.74 -8.02 15.73
N ARG A 250 22.65 -7.27 16.85
CA ARG A 250 23.72 -6.39 17.37
C ARG A 250 24.84 -7.15 18.11
N GLY A 251 24.71 -8.47 18.30
CA GLY A 251 25.60 -9.31 19.11
C GLY A 251 26.61 -10.11 18.30
#